data_AF-A0A7X8ZPS9-F1
#
_entry.id   AF-A0A7X8ZPS9-F1
#
_cell.length_a   1.000
_cell.length_b   1.000
_cell.length_c   1.000
_cell.angle_alpha   90.00
_cell.angle_beta   90.00
_cell.angle_gamma   90.00
#
_symmetry.space_group_name_H-M   'P 1'
#
loop_
_entity.id
_entity.type
_entity.pdbx_description
1 polymer ?
#
loop_
_entity_poly.entity_id
_entity_poly.type
_entity_poly.pdbx_seq_one_letter_code
_entity_poly.pdbx_strand_id
1 'polypeptide(L)'
;MELPDAHRNLQVLHMGTEEPRAYYIPLNKSDWRIVSANCAENAWPKQLDLNQAATHLLPGRREASSTFISLDGNWDFQYFTAPDLIPEAAVAKEFKPVPQMGWQQISVPSCWQTEGFDSHAYMNIPQPMPWDPPHVPSKNPCALYLRDIDLSSADMKELLYLNFEGVDSCLYLWCNGQFVGYSQISHSTSEFCLNDFLVEGRNRLAVLVLKYSDNTYVEVQDKLRMSGIFRSVYLLKRSRRHIRDFTQTTQLRLKSGAYDGKALSAAIRISVELNDVSSDAERQITPQLVAALYDPQGNFVAEFEAIGENEFRLNITDPLL
;
A
#
# COMPACT_ATOMS: atom_id res chain seq x y z
N MET A 1 2.01 -18.83 20.80
CA MET A 1 2.29 -17.37 20.87
C MET A 1 1.08 -16.68 21.48
N GLU A 2 1.25 -15.74 22.42
CA GLU A 2 0.14 -14.92 22.91
C GLU A 2 -0.12 -13.78 21.91
N LEU A 3 -1.29 -13.79 21.28
CA LEU A 3 -1.71 -12.76 20.34
C LEU A 3 -2.60 -11.74 21.06
N PRO A 4 -2.51 -10.44 20.72
CA PRO A 4 -3.59 -9.52 21.04
C PRO A 4 -4.92 -10.08 20.51
N ASP A 5 -5.99 -10.02 21.30
CA ASP A 5 -7.31 -10.57 20.93
C ASP A 5 -8.07 -9.70 19.91
N ALA A 6 -7.35 -9.14 18.92
CA ALA A 6 -7.88 -8.23 17.92
C ALA A 6 -8.84 -8.94 16.95
N HIS A 7 -8.47 -10.13 16.43
CA HIS A 7 -9.25 -10.91 15.46
C HIS A 7 -10.57 -11.52 15.97
N ARG A 8 -10.96 -11.20 17.21
CA ARG A 8 -12.20 -11.63 17.87
C ARG A 8 -12.88 -10.46 18.56
N ASN A 9 -12.54 -9.22 18.20
CA ASN A 9 -12.99 -8.02 18.88
C ASN A 9 -13.47 -6.98 17.86
N LEU A 10 -14.79 -6.85 17.76
CA LEU A 10 -15.47 -5.93 16.82
C LEU A 10 -15.11 -4.45 17.04
N GLN A 11 -14.45 -4.11 18.15
CA GLN A 11 -13.98 -2.75 18.42
C GLN A 11 -12.58 -2.48 17.85
N VAL A 12 -11.93 -3.49 17.27
CA VAL A 12 -10.56 -3.39 16.74
C VAL A 12 -10.56 -3.81 15.26
N LEU A 13 -10.56 -2.83 14.36
CA LEU A 13 -10.38 -3.08 12.93
C LEU A 13 -8.89 -3.10 12.54
N HIS A 14 -8.14 -2.13 13.06
CA HIS A 14 -6.74 -1.98 12.74
C HIS A 14 -5.97 -1.52 13.98
N MET A 15 -4.68 -1.88 14.04
CA MET A 15 -3.74 -1.41 15.06
C MET A 15 -2.43 -1.07 14.35
N GLY A 16 -1.89 0.12 14.58
CA GLY A 16 -0.61 0.55 13.99
C GLY A 16 -0.64 0.77 12.47
N THR A 17 -1.83 0.81 11.85
CA THR A 17 -1.98 1.14 10.43
C THR A 17 -2.10 2.65 10.22
N GLU A 18 -1.65 3.09 9.06
CA GLU A 18 -1.87 4.44 8.56
C GLU A 18 -3.33 4.67 8.13
N GLU A 19 -3.82 5.90 8.31
CA GLU A 19 -5.14 6.30 7.81
C GLU A 19 -5.21 6.19 6.28
N PRO A 20 -6.34 5.72 5.71
CA PRO A 20 -6.54 5.63 4.26
C PRO A 20 -6.29 6.97 3.55
N ARG A 21 -5.79 6.91 2.33
CA ARG A 21 -5.50 8.06 1.47
C ARG A 21 -5.57 7.68 -0.01
N ALA A 22 -5.55 8.67 -0.89
CA ALA A 22 -5.41 8.43 -2.32
C ALA A 22 -4.19 7.56 -2.60
N TYR A 23 -4.40 6.49 -3.39
CA TYR A 23 -3.33 5.63 -3.82
C TYR A 23 -2.45 6.38 -4.83
N TYR A 24 -1.16 6.51 -4.52
CA TYR A 24 -0.17 6.95 -5.48
C TYR A 24 1.23 6.47 -5.11
N ILE A 25 2.04 6.20 -6.13
CA ILE A 25 3.45 5.86 -6.00
C ILE A 25 4.25 7.10 -6.40
N PRO A 26 5.05 7.70 -5.52
CA PRO A 26 5.77 8.92 -5.84
C PRO A 26 6.91 8.59 -6.80
N LEU A 27 7.42 9.64 -7.45
CA LEU A 27 8.58 9.57 -8.34
C LEU A 27 9.60 10.60 -7.89
N ASN A 28 10.86 10.19 -7.83
CA ASN A 28 11.99 11.04 -7.46
C ASN A 28 12.61 11.75 -8.67
N LYS A 29 13.53 12.68 -8.39
CA LYS A 29 14.27 13.46 -9.40
C LYS A 29 14.84 12.66 -10.54
N SER A 30 15.46 11.55 -10.15
CA SER A 30 16.09 10.60 -11.04
C SER A 30 15.12 9.86 -11.95
N ASP A 31 13.85 9.75 -11.54
CA ASP A 31 12.85 8.95 -12.23
C ASP A 31 12.27 9.74 -13.41
N TRP A 32 12.33 11.07 -13.36
CA TRP A 32 11.93 11.94 -14.46
C TRP A 32 13.08 12.08 -15.48
N ARG A 33 12.80 11.84 -16.76
CA ARG A 33 13.71 12.17 -17.87
C ARG A 33 13.22 13.46 -18.53
N ILE A 34 14.02 14.52 -18.46
CA ILE A 34 13.71 15.83 -19.05
C ILE A 34 14.29 15.89 -20.46
N VAL A 35 13.45 16.12 -21.48
CA VAL A 35 13.94 16.40 -22.84
C VAL A 35 14.37 17.87 -22.92
N SER A 36 15.66 18.07 -23.12
CA SER A 36 16.27 19.40 -23.30
C SER A 36 16.08 19.88 -24.74
N ALA A 37 14.93 20.47 -25.05
CA ALA A 37 14.84 21.37 -26.20
C ALA A 37 15.02 22.81 -25.70
N ASN A 38 16.26 23.32 -25.75
CA ASN A 38 16.66 24.73 -25.64
C ASN A 38 15.83 25.64 -24.70
N CYS A 39 15.99 25.51 -23.38
CA CYS A 39 15.59 26.56 -22.43
C CYS A 39 16.44 26.50 -21.16
N ALA A 40 16.79 27.69 -20.66
CA ALA A 40 17.70 27.99 -19.55
C ALA A 40 17.51 27.11 -18.28
N GLU A 41 18.55 27.05 -17.48
CA GLU A 41 18.83 25.97 -16.51
C GLU A 41 17.84 25.79 -15.35
N ASN A 42 16.83 26.64 -15.12
CA ASN A 42 16.08 26.65 -13.84
C ASN A 42 14.53 26.71 -13.88
N ALA A 43 13.84 26.42 -14.98
CA ALA A 43 12.37 26.56 -15.04
C ALA A 43 11.62 25.21 -15.04
N TRP A 44 10.89 24.92 -13.95
CA TRP A 44 9.74 24.00 -13.93
C TRP A 44 8.49 24.74 -14.47
N PRO A 45 7.52 24.07 -15.12
CA PRO A 45 7.51 22.68 -15.56
C PRO A 45 8.02 22.54 -17.01
N LYS A 46 8.99 21.64 -17.24
CA LYS A 46 9.43 21.24 -18.59
C LYS A 46 8.57 20.08 -19.11
N GLN A 47 8.60 19.84 -20.42
CA GLN A 47 7.90 18.73 -21.08
C GLN A 47 8.26 17.39 -20.43
N LEU A 48 7.24 16.57 -20.13
CA LEU A 48 7.42 15.17 -19.72
C LEU A 48 7.61 14.35 -21.00
N ASP A 49 8.77 13.73 -21.16
CA ASP A 49 8.96 12.77 -22.26
C ASP A 49 8.37 11.41 -21.88
N LEU A 50 7.21 11.10 -22.46
CA LEU A 50 6.53 9.82 -22.28
C LEU A 50 7.00 8.74 -23.29
N ASN A 51 7.87 9.09 -24.24
CA ASN A 51 8.15 8.29 -25.44
C ASN A 51 9.53 7.62 -25.49
N GLN A 52 10.54 8.04 -24.69
CA GLN A 52 11.90 7.44 -24.76
C GLN A 52 12.45 6.88 -23.45
N ALA A 53 11.88 5.75 -23.02
CA ALA A 53 12.59 4.56 -22.55
C ALA A 53 11.59 3.46 -22.23
N ALA A 54 12.06 2.25 -21.98
CA ALA A 54 11.26 1.14 -21.43
C ALA A 54 10.55 1.47 -20.08
N THR A 55 10.68 2.70 -19.57
CA THR A 55 10.00 3.30 -18.42
C THR A 55 8.87 4.22 -18.87
N HIS A 56 7.71 3.64 -19.17
CA HIS A 56 6.49 4.44 -19.40
C HIS A 56 5.88 4.85 -18.06
N LEU A 57 5.72 6.16 -17.86
CA LEU A 57 4.96 6.83 -16.78
C LEU A 57 3.44 6.70 -16.97
N LEU A 58 2.98 5.53 -17.40
CA LEU A 58 1.55 5.22 -17.44
C LEU A 58 1.09 4.87 -16.02
N PRO A 59 -0.16 5.21 -15.65
CA PRO A 59 -0.82 4.60 -14.50
C PRO A 59 -0.62 3.07 -14.56
N GLY A 60 -0.01 2.49 -13.52
CA GLY A 60 0.15 1.03 -13.40
C GLY A 60 1.56 0.44 -13.56
N ARG A 61 2.63 1.24 -13.72
CA ARG A 61 4.03 0.75 -13.63
C ARG A 61 4.76 1.29 -12.41
N ARG A 62 4.26 0.96 -11.22
CA ARG A 62 4.83 1.36 -9.92
C ARG A 62 6.30 0.96 -9.75
N GLU A 63 6.71 -0.12 -10.41
CA GLU A 63 8.07 -0.67 -10.39
C GLU A 63 9.10 0.25 -11.08
N ALA A 64 8.64 1.23 -11.86
CA ALA A 64 9.51 2.24 -12.46
C ALA A 64 9.99 3.30 -11.45
N SER A 65 9.33 3.40 -10.28
CA SER A 65 9.72 4.35 -9.25
C SER A 65 10.90 3.83 -8.43
N SER A 66 11.90 4.68 -8.22
CA SER A 66 13.01 4.38 -7.30
C SER A 66 12.58 4.36 -5.82
N THR A 67 11.38 4.84 -5.51
CA THR A 67 10.81 4.79 -4.17
C THR A 67 10.02 3.53 -3.89
N PHE A 68 9.76 2.70 -4.91
CA PHE A 68 8.99 1.47 -4.79
C PHE A 68 9.92 0.27 -4.71
N ILE A 69 9.78 -0.54 -3.67
CA ILE A 69 10.56 -1.77 -3.49
C ILE A 69 9.56 -2.93 -3.36
N SER A 70 9.45 -3.74 -4.42
CA SER A 70 8.61 -4.93 -4.38
C SER A 70 9.14 -5.93 -3.34
N LEU A 71 8.22 -6.48 -2.55
CA LEU A 71 8.46 -7.62 -1.68
C LEU A 71 7.75 -8.88 -2.18
N ASP A 72 7.22 -8.86 -3.40
CA ASP A 72 6.69 -10.06 -4.06
C ASP A 72 7.82 -11.07 -4.30
N GLY A 73 7.43 -12.34 -4.51
CA GLY A 73 8.32 -13.48 -4.70
C GLY A 73 8.27 -14.44 -3.53
N ASN A 74 9.36 -15.18 -3.32
CA ASN A 74 9.36 -16.27 -2.34
C ASN A 74 9.55 -15.77 -0.90
N TRP A 75 8.68 -16.22 0.00
CA TRP A 75 8.77 -15.98 1.43
C TRP A 75 8.96 -17.30 2.17
N ASP A 76 9.71 -17.29 3.27
CA ASP A 76 9.72 -18.40 4.23
C ASP A 76 8.31 -18.54 4.81
N PHE A 77 7.79 -19.75 4.84
CA PHE A 77 6.39 -20.03 5.14
C PHE A 77 6.24 -21.30 5.97
N GLN A 78 5.37 -21.22 6.96
CA GLN A 78 4.91 -22.38 7.71
C GLN A 78 3.40 -22.29 7.98
N TYR A 79 2.68 -23.36 7.65
CA TYR A 79 1.26 -23.52 7.91
C TYR A 79 1.02 -24.21 9.26
N PHE A 80 0.00 -23.76 9.99
CA PHE A 80 -0.41 -24.29 11.28
C PHE A 80 -1.93 -24.50 11.31
N THR A 81 -2.38 -25.47 12.10
CA THR A 81 -3.82 -25.74 12.29
C THR A 81 -4.46 -24.87 13.37
N ALA A 82 -3.66 -24.18 14.18
CA ALA A 82 -4.09 -23.25 15.21
C ALA A 82 -2.94 -22.28 15.60
N PRO A 83 -3.23 -21.03 16.04
CA PRO A 83 -2.20 -20.04 16.35
C PRO A 83 -1.37 -20.34 17.62
N ASP A 84 -1.93 -21.11 18.56
CA ASP A 84 -1.25 -21.53 19.79
C ASP A 84 -0.06 -22.47 19.51
N LEU A 85 -0.07 -23.16 18.37
CA LEU A 85 1.03 -24.01 17.91
C LEU A 85 2.25 -23.23 17.41
N ILE A 86 2.14 -21.91 17.22
CA ILE A 86 3.23 -21.07 16.73
C ILE A 86 4.22 -20.80 17.87
N PRO A 87 5.50 -21.21 17.73
CA PRO A 87 6.53 -20.90 18.71
C PRO A 87 6.76 -19.38 18.76
N GLU A 88 6.80 -18.80 19.96
CA GLU A 88 7.00 -17.36 20.14
C GLU A 88 8.35 -16.89 19.55
N ALA A 89 9.39 -17.73 19.62
CA ALA A 89 10.69 -17.44 19.03
C ALA A 89 10.66 -17.27 17.49
N ALA A 90 9.59 -17.70 16.80
CA ALA A 90 9.51 -17.67 15.34
C ALA A 90 9.46 -16.25 14.74
N VAL A 91 9.01 -15.24 15.50
CA VAL A 91 8.95 -13.84 15.05
C VAL A 91 10.23 -13.07 15.33
N ALA A 92 11.18 -13.66 16.07
CA ALA A 92 12.42 -12.99 16.42
C ALA A 92 13.32 -12.74 15.20
N LYS A 93 14.03 -11.61 15.21
CA LYS A 93 14.97 -11.22 14.14
C LYS A 93 15.98 -12.33 13.79
N GLU A 94 16.53 -13.00 14.80
CA GLU A 94 17.59 -14.00 14.66
C GLU A 94 17.09 -15.43 14.47
N PHE A 95 15.76 -15.63 14.37
CA PHE A 95 15.18 -16.95 14.14
C PHE A 95 15.73 -17.58 12.84
N LYS A 96 15.80 -18.91 12.77
CA LYS A 96 16.26 -19.60 11.56
C LYS A 96 15.18 -20.56 11.09
N PRO A 97 14.39 -20.20 10.05
CA PRO A 97 13.41 -21.12 9.49
C PRO A 97 14.16 -22.27 8.82
N VAL A 98 13.98 -23.49 9.32
CA VAL A 98 14.63 -24.68 8.78
C VAL A 98 13.58 -25.73 8.39
N PRO A 99 13.80 -26.51 7.31
CA PRO A 99 12.82 -27.50 6.85
C PRO A 99 12.44 -28.55 7.90
N GLN A 100 13.36 -28.90 8.80
CA GLN A 100 13.11 -29.85 9.90
C GLN A 100 12.07 -29.34 10.90
N MET A 101 11.86 -28.02 10.95
CA MET A 101 10.81 -27.38 11.75
C MET A 101 9.50 -27.17 10.95
N GLY A 102 9.43 -27.62 9.70
CA GLY A 102 8.26 -27.49 8.82
C GLY A 102 8.23 -26.23 7.94
N TRP A 103 9.34 -25.49 7.89
CA TRP A 103 9.46 -24.31 7.03
C TRP A 103 9.75 -24.66 5.58
N GLN A 104 9.14 -23.93 4.66
CA GLN A 104 9.37 -24.02 3.23
C GLN A 104 9.23 -22.64 2.58
N GLN A 105 9.32 -22.57 1.25
CA GLN A 105 9.08 -21.33 0.51
C GLN A 105 7.66 -21.32 -0.07
N ILE A 106 7.00 -20.17 -0.05
CA ILE A 106 5.73 -19.93 -0.74
C ILE A 106 5.86 -18.68 -1.63
N SER A 107 5.19 -18.69 -2.78
CA SER A 107 5.10 -17.49 -3.62
C SER A 107 4.15 -16.47 -2.98
N VAL A 108 4.55 -15.22 -2.89
CA VAL A 108 3.70 -14.08 -2.52
C VAL A 108 3.64 -13.15 -3.73
N PRO A 109 2.44 -12.74 -4.20
CA PRO A 109 1.12 -13.10 -3.66
C PRO A 109 0.65 -14.51 -4.03
N SER A 110 -0.07 -15.17 -3.12
CA SER A 110 -0.82 -16.42 -3.37
C SER A 110 -1.87 -16.68 -2.28
N CYS A 111 -2.76 -17.62 -2.55
CA CYS A 111 -3.60 -18.24 -1.52
C CYS A 111 -2.98 -19.57 -1.14
N TRP A 112 -2.83 -19.88 0.16
CA TRP A 112 -2.13 -21.12 0.53
C TRP A 112 -2.87 -22.39 0.05
N GLN A 113 -4.18 -22.31 -0.21
CA GLN A 113 -4.96 -23.38 -0.82
C GLN A 113 -4.48 -23.75 -2.22
N THR A 114 -4.06 -22.77 -3.02
CA THR A 114 -3.54 -23.03 -4.38
C THR A 114 -2.11 -23.60 -4.35
N GLU A 115 -1.41 -23.42 -3.23
CA GLU A 115 -0.06 -23.92 -2.99
C GLU A 115 -0.04 -25.30 -2.29
N GLY A 116 -1.21 -25.92 -2.08
CA GLY A 116 -1.35 -27.27 -1.55
C GLY A 116 -1.58 -27.38 -0.04
N PHE A 117 -1.85 -26.26 0.65
CA PHE A 117 -2.19 -26.25 2.08
C PHE A 117 -3.68 -26.12 2.29
N ASP A 118 -4.24 -26.80 3.29
CA ASP A 118 -5.68 -26.75 3.60
C ASP A 118 -6.55 -27.24 2.41
N SER A 119 -7.88 -27.21 2.58
CA SER A 119 -8.84 -27.61 1.54
C SER A 119 -9.51 -26.40 0.90
N HIS A 120 -9.79 -26.50 -0.40
CA HIS A 120 -10.65 -25.56 -1.10
C HIS A 120 -12.09 -25.71 -0.61
N ALA A 121 -12.78 -24.59 -0.38
CA ALA A 121 -14.18 -24.60 0.02
C ALA A 121 -14.96 -23.56 -0.79
N TYR A 122 -15.94 -23.99 -1.59
CA TYR A 122 -16.91 -23.10 -2.22
C TYR A 122 -18.16 -23.04 -1.34
N MET A 123 -18.62 -21.83 -1.02
CA MET A 123 -19.83 -21.62 -0.23
C MET A 123 -20.61 -20.41 -0.75
N ASN A 124 -21.91 -20.60 -0.99
CA ASN A 124 -22.83 -19.53 -1.30
C ASN A 124 -23.36 -18.89 0.01
N ILE A 125 -24.36 -19.52 0.64
CA ILE A 125 -25.00 -19.02 1.88
C ILE A 125 -24.36 -19.58 3.16
N PRO A 126 -24.01 -20.88 3.26
CA PRO A 126 -23.43 -21.43 4.48
C PRO A 126 -22.13 -20.73 4.86
N GLN A 127 -21.95 -20.47 6.16
CA GLN A 127 -20.74 -19.88 6.70
C GLN A 127 -19.65 -20.95 6.90
N PRO A 128 -18.36 -20.60 6.74
CA PRO A 128 -17.26 -21.53 6.93
C PRO A 128 -16.99 -21.88 8.40
N MET A 129 -17.69 -21.22 9.33
CA MET A 129 -17.58 -21.40 10.78
C MET A 129 -18.97 -21.26 11.45
N PRO A 130 -19.13 -21.75 12.71
CA PRO A 130 -20.35 -21.53 13.48
C PRO A 130 -20.72 -20.04 13.58
N TRP A 131 -22.02 -19.74 13.63
CA TRP A 131 -22.49 -18.36 13.80
C TRP A 131 -22.51 -17.98 15.29
N ASP A 132 -21.43 -17.37 15.78
CA ASP A 132 -21.30 -16.86 17.15
C ASP A 132 -20.42 -15.59 17.20
N PRO A 133 -20.82 -14.46 16.56
CA PRO A 133 -20.00 -13.26 16.56
C PRO A 133 -19.78 -12.69 17.98
N PRO A 134 -18.56 -12.22 18.32
CA PRO A 134 -17.39 -12.08 17.45
C PRO A 134 -16.42 -13.27 17.48
N HIS A 135 -16.82 -14.39 18.10
CA HIS A 135 -15.95 -15.53 18.32
C HIS A 135 -15.66 -16.28 17.02
N VAL A 136 -14.41 -16.75 16.87
CA VAL A 136 -14.00 -17.65 15.79
C VAL A 136 -13.45 -18.95 16.38
N PRO A 137 -13.37 -20.05 15.61
CA PRO A 137 -12.85 -21.32 16.11
C PRO A 137 -11.47 -21.17 16.79
N SER A 138 -11.24 -21.87 17.90
CA SER A 138 -9.90 -21.91 18.53
C SER A 138 -8.88 -22.63 17.64
N LYS A 139 -9.30 -23.71 16.98
CA LYS A 139 -8.58 -24.38 15.89
C LYS A 139 -8.75 -23.59 14.59
N ASN A 140 -8.10 -22.44 14.52
CA ASN A 140 -8.14 -21.54 13.37
C ASN A 140 -6.90 -21.76 12.50
N PRO A 141 -7.04 -22.32 11.28
CA PRO A 141 -5.93 -22.41 10.35
C PRO A 141 -5.23 -21.07 10.15
N CYS A 142 -3.90 -21.10 10.14
CA CYS A 142 -3.11 -19.90 10.00
C CYS A 142 -1.76 -20.20 9.38
N ALA A 143 -1.09 -19.17 8.91
CA ALA A 143 0.26 -19.29 8.38
C ALA A 143 1.14 -18.13 8.84
N LEU A 144 2.40 -18.46 9.14
CA LEU A 144 3.44 -17.49 9.44
C LEU A 144 4.34 -17.34 8.21
N TYR A 145 4.47 -16.11 7.72
CA TYR A 145 5.33 -15.73 6.62
C TYR A 145 6.52 -14.91 7.15
N LEU A 146 7.74 -15.24 6.76
CA LEU A 146 8.94 -14.47 7.08
C LEU A 146 9.60 -13.92 5.81
N ARG A 147 10.05 -12.68 5.88
CA ARG A 147 10.80 -12.03 4.81
C ARG A 147 11.85 -11.11 5.38
N ASP A 148 13.05 -11.22 4.84
CA ASP A 148 14.13 -10.31 5.17
C ASP A 148 14.19 -9.16 4.16
N ILE A 149 14.54 -7.98 4.66
CA ILE A 149 14.80 -6.77 3.88
C ILE A 149 16.14 -6.19 4.32
N ASP A 150 16.94 -5.73 3.38
CA ASP A 150 18.22 -5.07 3.65
C ASP A 150 18.08 -3.58 3.36
N LEU A 151 18.37 -2.74 4.37
CA LEU A 151 18.23 -1.30 4.29
C LEU A 151 19.58 -0.61 4.44
N SER A 152 19.86 0.35 3.56
CA SER A 152 21.06 1.18 3.65
C SER A 152 20.88 2.32 4.65
N SER A 153 21.97 2.93 5.11
CA SER A 153 21.93 4.19 5.86
C SER A 153 21.22 5.34 5.10
N ALA A 154 21.15 5.29 3.77
CA ALA A 154 20.38 6.24 3.00
C ALA A 154 18.87 6.01 3.15
N ASP A 155 18.42 4.76 3.11
CA ASP A 155 16.99 4.42 3.29
C ASP A 155 16.49 4.80 4.70
N MET A 156 17.36 4.68 5.73
CA MET A 156 17.01 5.06 7.10
C MET A 156 16.71 6.56 7.30
N LYS A 157 17.06 7.41 6.33
CA LYS A 157 16.73 8.84 6.34
C LYS A 157 15.30 9.12 5.86
N GLU A 158 14.72 8.20 5.11
CA GLU A 158 13.36 8.29 4.57
C GLU A 158 12.34 7.70 5.55
N LEU A 159 11.06 7.95 5.31
CA LEU A 159 9.96 7.17 5.88
C LEU A 159 9.71 5.94 5.02
N LEU A 160 9.51 4.79 5.67
CA LEU A 160 9.34 3.49 5.04
C LEU A 160 7.98 2.91 5.43
N TYR A 161 7.09 2.85 4.43
CA TYR A 161 5.74 2.35 4.59
C TYR A 161 5.61 0.96 3.97
N LEU A 162 5.29 -0.04 4.78
CA LEU A 162 5.00 -1.39 4.31
C LEU A 162 3.53 -1.49 3.92
N ASN A 163 3.29 -1.83 2.66
CA ASN A 163 1.95 -1.91 2.09
C ASN A 163 1.61 -3.37 1.75
N PHE A 164 0.45 -3.83 2.23
CA PHE A 164 -0.19 -5.07 1.81
C PHE A 164 -1.47 -4.71 1.05
N GLU A 165 -1.58 -5.07 -0.23
CA GLU A 165 -2.75 -4.71 -1.05
C GLU A 165 -3.98 -5.61 -0.82
N GLY A 166 -3.80 -6.71 -0.10
CA GLY A 166 -4.86 -7.63 0.28
C GLY A 166 -4.32 -8.88 0.97
N VAL A 167 -4.88 -9.15 2.15
CA VAL A 167 -4.55 -10.32 2.99
C VAL A 167 -5.85 -10.88 3.56
N ASP A 168 -6.13 -12.16 3.32
CA ASP A 168 -7.38 -12.80 3.77
C ASP A 168 -7.09 -13.78 4.93
N SER A 169 -7.76 -13.70 6.08
CA SER A 169 -8.85 -12.73 6.42
C SER A 169 -8.38 -11.53 7.25
N CYS A 170 -7.24 -11.68 7.93
CA CYS A 170 -6.59 -10.65 8.74
C CYS A 170 -5.10 -10.97 8.90
N LEU A 171 -4.31 -9.98 9.32
CA LEU A 171 -2.88 -10.13 9.57
C LEU A 171 -2.44 -9.55 10.91
N TYR A 172 -1.43 -10.16 11.52
CA TYR A 172 -0.60 -9.57 12.56
C TYR A 172 0.82 -9.41 12.02
N LEU A 173 1.45 -8.27 12.32
CA LEU A 173 2.76 -7.90 11.81
C LEU A 173 3.76 -7.69 12.94
N TRP A 174 4.94 -8.28 12.79
CA TRP A 174 6.12 -7.98 13.59
C TRP A 174 7.27 -7.54 12.67
N CYS A 175 8.10 -6.64 13.18
CA CYS A 175 9.36 -6.25 12.59
C CYS A 175 10.46 -6.44 13.64
N ASN A 176 11.50 -7.22 13.30
CA ASN A 176 12.60 -7.56 14.20
C ASN A 176 12.16 -8.15 15.55
N GLY A 177 11.03 -8.86 15.60
CA GLY A 177 10.43 -9.43 16.81
C GLY A 177 9.56 -8.46 17.62
N GLN A 178 9.48 -7.18 17.24
CA GLN A 178 8.61 -6.21 17.88
C GLN A 178 7.26 -6.17 17.15
N PHE A 179 6.17 -6.17 17.92
CA PHE A 179 4.82 -6.08 17.37
C PHE A 179 4.59 -4.69 16.74
N VAL A 180 4.24 -4.67 15.46
CA VAL A 180 3.96 -3.45 14.69
C VAL A 180 2.47 -3.16 14.70
N GLY A 181 1.65 -4.19 14.46
CA GLY A 181 0.22 -3.95 14.29
C GLY A 181 -0.61 -5.13 13.82
N TYR A 182 -1.88 -4.83 13.58
CA TYR A 182 -2.93 -5.75 13.17
C TYR A 182 -3.81 -5.08 12.10
N SER A 183 -4.34 -5.85 11.16
CA SER A 183 -5.33 -5.37 10.19
C SER A 183 -6.29 -6.47 9.74
N GLN A 184 -7.54 -6.10 9.48
CA GLN A 184 -8.55 -6.93 8.80
C GLN A 184 -9.17 -6.17 7.60
N ILE A 185 -10.18 -6.75 6.96
CA ILE A 185 -10.78 -6.31 5.68
C ILE A 185 -9.91 -6.74 4.49
N SER A 186 -10.18 -7.95 3.98
CA SER A 186 -9.31 -8.68 3.07
C SER A 186 -9.01 -7.93 1.78
N HIS A 187 -9.98 -7.15 1.29
CA HIS A 187 -9.90 -6.45 0.02
C HIS A 187 -9.46 -4.98 0.13
N SER A 188 -8.99 -4.54 1.31
CA SER A 188 -8.42 -3.21 1.56
C SER A 188 -6.90 -3.26 1.67
N THR A 189 -6.24 -2.20 1.21
CA THR A 189 -4.80 -2.01 1.46
C THR A 189 -4.58 -1.71 2.93
N SER A 190 -3.60 -2.39 3.54
CA SER A 190 -3.11 -2.09 4.89
C SER A 190 -1.70 -1.53 4.80
N GLU A 191 -1.47 -0.36 5.38
CA GLU A 191 -0.15 0.30 5.36
C GLU A 191 0.36 0.52 6.79
N PHE A 192 1.64 0.24 7.02
CA PHE A 192 2.30 0.40 8.31
C PHE A 192 3.58 1.24 8.15
N CYS A 193 3.75 2.29 8.96
CA CYS A 193 5.03 2.99 9.06
C CYS A 193 6.01 2.16 9.91
N LEU A 194 7.14 1.74 9.34
CA LEU A 194 8.06 0.82 10.01
C LEU A 194 9.22 1.50 10.74
N ASN A 195 9.38 2.82 10.61
CA ASN A 195 10.60 3.53 11.01
C ASN A 195 11.05 3.31 12.46
N ASP A 196 10.11 3.11 13.39
CA ASP A 196 10.41 2.89 14.81
C ASP A 196 10.93 1.47 15.13
N PHE A 197 10.83 0.54 14.16
CA PHE A 197 11.18 -0.87 14.33
C PHE A 197 12.39 -1.30 13.49
N LEU A 198 12.81 -0.46 12.56
CA LEU A 198 13.86 -0.75 11.60
C LEU A 198 15.25 -0.37 12.12
N VAL A 199 16.26 -1.11 11.66
CA VAL A 199 17.67 -0.81 11.84
C VAL A 199 18.40 -0.78 10.51
N GLU A 200 19.58 -0.16 10.45
CA GLU A 200 20.45 -0.28 9.27
C GLU A 200 20.88 -1.75 9.05
N GLY A 201 20.93 -2.17 7.79
CA GLY A 201 21.25 -3.53 7.38
C GLY A 201 20.02 -4.44 7.34
N ARG A 202 20.19 -5.70 7.75
CA ARG A 202 19.15 -6.73 7.67
C ARG A 202 18.06 -6.50 8.72
N ASN A 203 16.82 -6.52 8.28
CA ASN A 203 15.61 -6.51 9.08
C ASN A 203 14.73 -7.71 8.71
N ARG A 204 13.95 -8.20 9.67
CA ARG A 204 13.00 -9.30 9.46
C ARG A 204 11.57 -8.83 9.64
N LEU A 205 10.74 -9.12 8.66
CA LEU A 205 9.28 -9.07 8.76
C LEU A 205 8.77 -10.46 9.11
N ALA A 206 7.83 -10.52 10.05
CA ALA A 206 7.05 -11.72 10.34
C ALA A 206 5.56 -11.37 10.27
N VAL A 207 4.81 -12.10 9.44
CA VAL A 207 3.39 -11.83 9.18
C VAL A 207 2.60 -13.09 9.49
N LEU A 208 1.75 -13.03 10.50
CA LEU A 208 0.80 -14.10 10.80
C LEU A 208 -0.54 -13.78 10.13
N VAL A 209 -0.99 -14.67 9.25
CA VAL A 209 -2.30 -14.59 8.59
C VAL A 209 -3.22 -15.63 9.19
N LEU A 210 -4.42 -15.22 9.61
CA LEU A 210 -5.45 -16.11 10.14
C LEU A 210 -6.56 -16.33 9.10
N LYS A 211 -7.02 -17.57 8.96
CA LYS A 211 -8.13 -17.93 8.07
C LYS A 211 -9.44 -17.29 8.49
N TYR A 212 -9.69 -17.22 9.80
CA TYR A 212 -10.89 -16.63 10.36
C TYR A 212 -10.58 -15.46 11.30
N SER A 213 -11.38 -14.41 11.20
CA SER A 213 -11.45 -13.25 12.09
C SER A 213 -12.93 -12.89 12.31
N ASP A 214 -13.21 -11.95 13.21
CA ASP A 214 -14.56 -11.40 13.35
C ASP A 214 -15.06 -10.77 12.03
N ASN A 215 -14.17 -10.22 11.20
CA ASN A 215 -14.53 -9.74 9.86
C ASN A 215 -14.97 -10.85 8.88
N THR A 216 -14.65 -12.12 9.14
CA THR A 216 -15.18 -13.24 8.33
C THR A 216 -16.72 -13.27 8.35
N TYR A 217 -17.38 -12.81 9.42
CA TYR A 217 -18.84 -12.73 9.49
C TYR A 217 -19.48 -11.77 8.48
N VAL A 218 -18.71 -10.82 7.93
CA VAL A 218 -19.19 -9.84 6.94
C VAL A 218 -18.60 -10.06 5.54
N GLU A 219 -17.61 -10.93 5.39
CA GLU A 219 -17.02 -11.31 4.10
C GLU A 219 -17.63 -12.60 3.52
N VAL A 220 -18.95 -12.58 3.37
CA VAL A 220 -19.78 -13.77 3.12
C VAL A 220 -20.23 -13.91 1.67
N GLN A 221 -19.45 -13.38 0.73
CA GLN A 221 -19.78 -13.42 -0.70
C GLN A 221 -19.83 -14.87 -1.23
N ASP A 222 -20.63 -15.09 -2.28
CA ASP A 222 -20.70 -16.38 -2.99
C ASP A 222 -19.40 -16.62 -3.79
N LYS A 223 -18.42 -17.27 -3.15
CA LYS A 223 -17.08 -17.50 -3.69
C LYS A 223 -16.37 -18.71 -3.09
N LEU A 224 -15.23 -19.07 -3.68
CA LEU A 224 -14.21 -19.89 -3.02
C LEU A 224 -13.67 -19.15 -1.79
N ARG A 225 -13.63 -19.83 -0.64
CA ARG A 225 -12.99 -19.40 0.59
C ARG A 225 -11.51 -19.76 0.52
N MET A 226 -10.68 -18.74 0.45
CA MET A 226 -9.23 -18.84 0.32
C MET A 226 -8.58 -17.84 1.27
N SER A 227 -7.33 -18.06 1.64
CA SER A 227 -6.63 -17.23 2.63
C SER A 227 -5.14 -17.15 2.32
N GLY A 228 -4.50 -16.11 2.84
CA GLY A 228 -3.10 -15.80 2.59
C GLY A 228 -2.89 -14.35 2.14
N ILE A 229 -1.64 -14.03 1.82
CA ILE A 229 -1.24 -12.74 1.25
C ILE A 229 -1.51 -12.81 -0.26
N PHE A 230 -2.74 -12.50 -0.67
CA PHE A 230 -3.24 -12.80 -2.02
C PHE A 230 -3.10 -11.63 -3.02
N ARG A 231 -2.58 -10.48 -2.57
CA ARG A 231 -2.15 -9.36 -3.42
C ARG A 231 -0.78 -8.86 -3.00
N SER A 232 -0.20 -8.02 -3.83
CA SER A 232 1.20 -7.59 -3.74
C SER A 232 1.57 -6.99 -2.39
N VAL A 233 2.84 -7.15 -2.04
CA VAL A 233 3.47 -6.52 -0.87
C VAL A 233 4.65 -5.68 -1.33
N TYR A 234 4.80 -4.48 -0.79
CA TYR A 234 5.92 -3.61 -1.13
C TYR A 234 6.25 -2.61 -0.02
N LEU A 235 7.48 -2.11 -0.05
CA LEU A 235 7.89 -0.93 0.72
C LEU A 235 7.82 0.30 -0.17
N LEU A 236 7.29 1.38 0.42
CA LEU A 236 7.24 2.69 -0.20
C LEU A 236 8.12 3.67 0.59
N LYS A 237 9.11 4.21 -0.10
CA LYS A 237 10.00 5.24 0.45
C LYS A 237 9.39 6.62 0.28
N ARG A 238 9.37 7.42 1.33
CA ARG A 238 8.85 8.79 1.32
C ARG A 238 9.81 9.73 2.01
N SER A 239 10.03 10.90 1.43
CA SER A 239 10.67 12.01 2.12
C SER A 239 9.98 12.29 3.46
N ARG A 240 10.76 12.67 4.49
CA ARG A 240 10.24 13.02 5.82
C ARG A 240 9.08 14.01 5.75
N ARG A 241 9.16 14.99 4.85
CA ARG A 241 8.05 15.84 4.45
C ARG A 241 7.63 15.52 3.01
N HIS A 242 6.41 15.07 2.82
CA HIS A 242 5.84 14.63 1.54
C HIS A 242 4.33 14.92 1.49
N ILE A 243 3.74 14.76 0.30
CA ILE A 243 2.28 14.80 0.13
C ILE A 243 1.68 13.58 0.83
N ARG A 244 0.86 13.75 1.87
CA ARG A 244 0.12 12.65 2.47
C ARG A 244 -1.02 12.25 1.56
N ASP A 245 -1.87 13.20 1.19
CA ASP A 245 -3.06 12.92 0.39
C ASP A 245 -3.33 14.05 -0.60
N PHE A 246 -4.16 13.79 -1.60
CA PHE A 246 -4.66 14.82 -2.49
C PHE A 246 -6.06 14.48 -3.01
N THR A 247 -6.86 15.50 -3.26
CA THR A 247 -8.18 15.37 -3.86
C THR A 247 -8.24 16.20 -5.13
N GLN A 248 -8.60 15.56 -6.25
CA GLN A 248 -8.90 16.24 -7.51
C GLN A 248 -10.40 16.23 -7.77
N THR A 249 -10.96 17.39 -8.10
CA THR A 249 -12.34 17.50 -8.60
C THR A 249 -12.35 18.23 -9.93
N THR A 250 -13.27 17.83 -10.81
CA THR A 250 -13.44 18.45 -12.13
C THR A 250 -14.91 18.81 -12.32
N GLN A 251 -15.19 20.10 -12.51
CA GLN A 251 -16.53 20.59 -12.85
C GLN A 251 -16.59 20.93 -14.34
N LEU A 252 -17.50 20.27 -15.07
CA LEU A 252 -17.72 20.53 -16.48
C LEU A 252 -18.84 21.55 -16.67
N ARG A 253 -18.64 22.48 -17.61
CA ARG A 253 -19.68 23.35 -18.15
C ARG A 253 -20.05 22.84 -19.53
N LEU A 254 -21.31 22.46 -19.72
CA LEU A 254 -21.83 21.93 -20.97
C LEU A 254 -22.44 23.05 -21.82
N LYS A 255 -22.43 22.90 -23.15
CA LYS A 255 -22.97 23.92 -24.07
C LYS A 255 -24.50 24.01 -24.04
N SER A 256 -25.18 22.86 -23.95
CA SER A 256 -26.64 22.73 -24.01
C SER A 256 -27.29 22.37 -22.67
N GLY A 257 -26.52 22.32 -21.57
CA GLY A 257 -26.98 21.85 -20.26
C GLY A 257 -27.16 20.32 -20.16
N ALA A 258 -27.25 19.60 -21.28
CA ALA A 258 -27.24 18.14 -21.36
C ALA A 258 -25.86 17.64 -21.83
N TYR A 259 -25.44 16.46 -21.36
CA TYR A 259 -24.18 15.86 -21.78
C TYR A 259 -24.33 15.24 -23.17
N ASP A 260 -23.68 15.84 -24.17
CA ASP A 260 -23.65 15.39 -25.57
C ASP A 260 -22.27 14.86 -25.98
N GLY A 261 -21.42 14.51 -25.00
CA GLY A 261 -20.03 14.11 -25.22
C GLY A 261 -19.09 15.30 -25.46
N LYS A 262 -19.54 16.54 -25.25
CA LYS A 262 -18.70 17.74 -25.34
C LYS A 262 -18.89 18.65 -24.11
N ALA A 263 -17.80 19.25 -23.65
CA ALA A 263 -17.83 20.30 -22.65
C ALA A 263 -17.30 21.61 -23.24
N LEU A 264 -17.90 22.74 -22.87
CA LEU A 264 -17.42 24.08 -23.21
C LEU A 264 -16.18 24.44 -22.40
N SER A 265 -16.16 24.06 -21.13
CA SER A 265 -15.01 24.29 -20.25
C SER A 265 -14.98 23.29 -19.10
N ALA A 266 -13.80 23.06 -18.55
CA ALA A 266 -13.58 22.34 -17.30
C ALA A 266 -12.93 23.27 -16.27
N ALA A 267 -13.40 23.23 -15.02
CA ALA A 267 -12.72 23.80 -13.88
C ALA A 267 -12.18 22.65 -13.01
N ILE A 268 -10.87 22.50 -12.97
CA ILE A 268 -10.18 21.47 -12.19
C ILE A 268 -9.67 22.12 -10.91
N ARG A 269 -9.92 21.47 -9.78
CA ARG A 269 -9.37 21.86 -8.47
C ARG A 269 -8.59 20.70 -7.87
N ILE A 270 -7.44 21.02 -7.29
CA ILE A 270 -6.61 20.07 -6.55
C ILE A 270 -6.40 20.64 -5.14
N SER A 271 -6.71 19.84 -4.13
CA SER A 271 -6.34 20.08 -2.74
C SER A 271 -5.27 19.09 -2.35
N VAL A 272 -4.22 19.55 -1.68
CA VAL A 272 -3.09 18.73 -1.24
C VAL A 272 -3.00 18.75 0.29
N GLU A 273 -2.76 17.60 0.88
CA GLU A 273 -2.45 17.44 2.29
C GLU A 273 -0.99 17.00 2.41
N LEU A 274 -0.21 17.67 3.25
CA LEU A 274 1.16 17.27 3.57
C LEU A 274 1.14 16.43 4.85
N ASN A 275 2.03 15.44 4.94
CA ASN A 275 2.10 14.59 6.13
C ASN A 275 2.49 15.38 7.38
N ASP A 276 1.95 15.01 8.53
CA ASP A 276 2.47 15.50 9.79
C ASP A 276 3.89 14.98 10.03
N VAL A 277 4.72 15.84 10.61
CA VAL A 277 6.10 15.52 10.99
C VAL A 277 6.28 15.72 12.49
N SER A 278 7.00 14.78 13.10
CA SER A 278 7.18 14.70 14.55
C SER A 278 8.24 15.67 15.05
N SER A 279 9.23 16.02 14.22
CA SER A 279 10.35 16.88 14.62
C SER A 279 10.21 18.33 14.13
N ASP A 280 10.58 19.29 14.99
CA ASP A 280 10.59 20.71 14.65
C ASP A 280 11.57 21.06 13.53
N ALA A 281 12.67 20.29 13.40
CA ALA A 281 13.63 20.46 12.32
C ALA A 281 13.04 20.07 10.96
N GLU A 282 12.25 18.99 10.89
CA GLU A 282 11.53 18.60 9.67
C GLU A 282 10.40 19.58 9.34
N ARG A 283 9.75 20.17 10.36
CA ARG A 283 8.71 21.21 10.16
C ARG A 283 9.25 22.47 9.50
N GLN A 284 10.53 22.77 9.68
CA GLN A 284 11.17 23.91 9.01
C GLN A 284 11.37 23.67 7.50
N ILE A 285 11.30 22.41 7.03
CA ILE A 285 11.28 22.11 5.61
C ILE A 285 9.91 22.45 5.07
N THR A 286 9.78 23.64 4.48
CA THR A 286 8.54 24.08 3.82
C THR A 286 8.61 23.69 2.33
N PRO A 287 7.91 22.61 1.90
CA PRO A 287 7.93 22.24 0.49
C PRO A 287 7.17 23.29 -0.33
N GLN A 288 7.75 23.72 -1.45
CA GLN A 288 7.02 24.50 -2.44
C GLN A 288 6.21 23.54 -3.30
N LEU A 289 4.89 23.58 -3.16
CA LEU A 289 3.99 22.78 -3.98
C LEU A 289 3.73 23.47 -5.32
N VAL A 290 3.69 22.66 -6.37
CA VAL A 290 3.40 23.06 -7.75
C VAL A 290 2.50 22.01 -8.38
N ALA A 291 1.61 22.43 -9.27
CA ALA A 291 0.71 21.52 -9.97
C ALA A 291 0.67 21.89 -11.46
N ALA A 292 0.73 20.89 -12.33
CA ALA A 292 0.74 21.06 -13.77
C ALA A 292 -0.12 19.98 -14.43
N LEU A 293 -0.76 20.32 -15.54
CA LEU A 293 -1.53 19.41 -16.37
C LEU A 293 -0.77 19.08 -17.65
N TYR A 294 -0.82 17.81 -18.02
CA TYR A 294 -0.28 17.29 -19.27
C TYR A 294 -1.39 16.53 -20.02
N ASP A 295 -1.33 16.53 -21.36
CA ASP A 295 -2.28 15.80 -22.20
C ASP A 295 -1.96 14.29 -22.24
N PRO A 296 -2.82 13.43 -22.83
CA PRO A 296 -2.55 11.99 -22.92
C PRO A 296 -1.29 11.60 -23.71
N GLN A 297 -0.69 12.52 -24.47
CA GLN A 297 0.57 12.32 -25.19
C GLN A 297 1.78 12.83 -24.37
N GLY A 298 1.56 13.42 -23.20
CA GLY A 298 2.60 13.95 -22.32
C GLY A 298 3.01 15.39 -22.61
N ASN A 299 2.30 16.07 -23.52
CA ASN A 299 2.59 17.47 -23.78
C ASN A 299 2.07 18.31 -22.61
N PHE A 300 2.86 19.30 -22.21
CA PHE A 300 2.46 20.25 -21.19
C PHE A 300 1.26 21.07 -21.68
N VAL A 301 0.20 21.12 -20.88
CA VAL A 301 -1.03 21.87 -21.17
C VAL A 301 -1.00 23.22 -20.47
N ALA A 302 -0.91 23.20 -19.14
CA ALA A 302 -0.90 24.41 -18.32
C ALA A 302 -0.42 24.12 -16.89
N GLU A 303 0.09 25.15 -16.22
CA GLU A 303 0.31 25.16 -14.78
C GLU A 303 -0.99 25.58 -14.07
N PHE A 304 -1.21 25.04 -12.87
CA PHE A 304 -2.34 25.45 -12.04
C PHE A 304 -2.01 26.74 -11.29
N GLU A 305 -3.00 27.61 -11.15
CA GLU A 305 -2.92 28.77 -10.27
C GLU A 305 -3.08 28.33 -8.81
N ALA A 306 -2.14 28.72 -7.95
CA ALA A 306 -2.28 28.55 -6.51
C ALA A 306 -3.33 29.54 -5.97
N ILE A 307 -4.39 29.02 -5.35
CA ILE A 307 -5.48 29.82 -4.77
C ILE A 307 -5.47 29.79 -3.23
N GLY A 308 -4.53 29.04 -2.64
CA GLY A 308 -4.31 28.90 -1.21
C GLY A 308 -2.97 28.19 -0.96
N GLU A 309 -2.66 27.89 0.31
CA GLU A 309 -1.38 27.27 0.70
C GLU A 309 -1.17 25.89 0.05
N ASN A 310 -2.23 25.09 -0.07
CA ASN A 310 -2.21 23.76 -0.69
C ASN A 310 -3.37 23.54 -1.68
N GLU A 311 -3.91 24.62 -2.23
CA GLU A 311 -5.05 24.57 -3.14
C GLU A 311 -4.69 25.16 -4.51
N PHE A 312 -5.09 24.44 -5.56
CA PHE A 312 -4.76 24.76 -6.94
C PHE A 312 -6.00 24.74 -7.82
N ARG A 313 -6.05 25.63 -8.80
CA ARG A 313 -7.12 25.69 -9.80
C ARG A 313 -6.58 25.86 -11.21
N LEU A 314 -7.23 25.17 -12.15
CA LEU A 314 -7.02 25.36 -13.58
C LEU A 314 -8.38 25.40 -14.29
N ASN A 315 -8.58 26.36 -15.18
CA ASN A 315 -9.74 26.39 -16.07
C ASN A 315 -9.29 26.13 -17.51
N ILE A 316 -9.97 25.23 -18.21
CA ILE A 316 -9.65 24.82 -19.57
C ILE A 316 -10.88 25.03 -20.45
N THR A 317 -10.69 25.59 -21.63
CA THR A 317 -11.71 25.67 -22.68
C THR A 317 -11.62 24.47 -23.59
N ASP A 318 -12.76 23.94 -24.02
CA ASP A 318 -12.86 22.79 -24.95
C ASP A 318 -12.00 21.58 -24.51
N PRO A 319 -12.19 21.05 -23.28
CA PRO A 319 -11.38 19.95 -22.76
C PRO A 319 -11.61 18.65 -23.56
N LEU A 320 -10.56 17.83 -23.65
CA LEU A 320 -10.69 16.43 -24.05
C LEU A 320 -11.35 15.63 -22.91
N LEU A 321 -12.40 14.87 -23.23
CA LEU A 321 -13.19 14.09 -22.27
C LEU A 321 -12.85 12.60 -22.28
#